data_AF-A0A2N1PK03-F1
#
_entry.id   AF-A0A2N1PK03-F1
#
_cell.length_a   1.000
_cell.length_b   1.000
_cell.length_c   1.000
_cell.angle_alpha   90.00
_cell.angle_beta   90.00
_cell.angle_gamma   90.00
#
_symmetry.space_group_name_H-M   'P 1'
#
loop_
_entity.id
_entity.type
_entity.pdbx_description
1 polymer ?
#
loop_
_entity_poly.entity_id
_entity_poly.type
_entity_poly.pdbx_seq_one_letter_code
_entity_poly.pdbx_strand_id
1 'polypeptide(L)'
;PTILDFLVVSSLTDYPEEAYLLAKWMSFGKEGWLLRLDAMKERGDLYLDRYPIADYPEVWDDITYFSYYVEGLAENIALLPQGKPDTDKWLPGYKAFWEWVGNDENDYWTRINEGLVSPEVFASEWETQINLMIQAAIEESQ
;
A
#
# COMPACT_ATOMS: atom_id res chain seq x y z
N PRO A 1 -3.31 5.95 -4.94
CA PRO A 1 -2.05 5.41 -4.37
C PRO A 1 -2.14 3.88 -4.37
N THR A 2 -1.03 3.19 -4.59
CA THR A 2 -0.95 1.73 -4.50
C THR A 2 -0.61 1.37 -3.07
N ILE A 3 -1.51 0.68 -2.37
CA ILE A 3 -1.30 0.25 -1.00
C ILE A 3 -0.31 -0.92 -1.02
N LEU A 4 0.82 -0.77 -0.34
CA LEU A 4 1.78 -1.84 -0.15
C LEU A 4 1.43 -2.62 1.12
N ASP A 5 1.27 -3.92 0.99
CA ASP A 5 1.16 -4.83 2.12
C ASP A 5 2.53 -5.41 2.45
N PHE A 6 2.92 -5.26 3.71
CA PHE A 6 4.21 -5.70 4.23
C PHE A 6 4.03 -6.91 5.12
N LEU A 7 4.94 -7.86 4.99
CA LEU A 7 5.11 -8.94 5.95
C LEU A 7 6.34 -8.61 6.79
N VAL A 8 6.15 -8.55 8.12
CA VAL A 8 7.18 -8.10 9.06
C VAL A 8 7.60 -9.24 9.98
N VAL A 9 8.89 -9.30 10.29
CA VAL A 9 9.44 -10.24 11.27
C VAL A 9 9.57 -9.52 12.60
N SER A 10 9.06 -10.14 13.67
CA SER A 10 9.19 -9.61 15.03
C SER A 10 10.67 -9.49 15.41
N SER A 11 11.06 -8.36 16.00
CA SER A 11 12.40 -8.16 16.55
C SER A 11 12.69 -9.01 17.79
N LEU A 12 11.66 -9.64 18.37
CA LEU A 12 11.74 -10.47 19.58
C LEU A 12 11.68 -11.97 19.29
N THR A 13 11.69 -12.38 18.01
CA THR A 13 11.69 -13.80 17.67
C THR A 13 13.01 -14.46 18.04
N ASP A 14 12.95 -15.68 18.60
CA ASP A 14 14.14 -16.51 18.84
C ASP A 14 14.68 -17.14 17.53
N TYR A 15 13.93 -17.06 16.42
CA TYR A 15 14.24 -17.68 15.13
C TYR A 15 14.20 -16.66 13.98
N PRO A 16 15.10 -15.65 13.97
CA PRO A 16 15.03 -14.54 13.02
C PRO A 16 15.30 -14.97 11.57
N GLU A 17 16.20 -15.94 11.37
CA GLU A 17 16.55 -16.43 10.03
C GLU A 17 15.40 -17.25 9.43
N GLU A 18 14.85 -18.20 10.18
CA GLU A 18 13.74 -19.03 9.74
C GLU A 18 12.47 -18.20 9.50
N ALA A 19 12.20 -17.23 10.37
CA ALA A 19 11.10 -16.30 10.18
C ALA A 19 11.28 -15.45 8.92
N TYR A 20 12.50 -14.97 8.65
CA TYR A 20 12.82 -14.26 7.42
C TYR A 20 12.64 -15.14 6.17
N LEU A 21 13.15 -16.37 6.19
CA LEU A 21 13.04 -17.30 5.07
C LEU A 21 11.58 -17.65 4.75
N LEU A 22 10.77 -17.89 5.79
CA LEU A 22 9.34 -18.09 5.65
C LEU A 22 8.65 -16.84 5.08
N ALA A 23 8.92 -15.67 5.65
CA ALA A 23 8.37 -14.40 5.19
C ALA A 23 8.69 -14.14 3.71
N LYS A 24 9.94 -14.37 3.32
CA LYS A 24 10.42 -14.30 1.93
C LYS A 24 9.63 -15.24 1.03
N TRP A 25 9.55 -16.51 1.40
CA TRP A 25 8.86 -17.53 0.60
C TRP A 25 7.37 -17.19 0.42
N MET A 26 6.69 -16.72 1.47
CA MET A 26 5.27 -16.35 1.43
C MET A 26 4.96 -15.08 0.63
N SER A 27 5.91 -14.13 0.51
CA SER A 27 5.62 -12.79 -0.01
C SER A 27 6.20 -12.50 -1.38
N PHE A 28 7.46 -12.82 -1.64
CA PHE A 28 8.13 -12.54 -2.92
C PHE A 28 8.83 -13.76 -3.51
N GLY A 29 8.71 -14.94 -2.88
CA GLY A 29 9.16 -16.20 -3.45
C GLY A 29 8.22 -16.70 -4.54
N LYS A 30 8.77 -17.07 -5.69
CA LYS A 30 8.02 -17.65 -6.81
C LYS A 30 7.24 -18.89 -6.39
N GLU A 31 7.88 -19.84 -5.71
CA GLU A 31 7.27 -21.11 -5.33
C GLU A 31 6.11 -20.93 -4.36
N GLY A 32 6.23 -19.97 -3.41
CA GLY A 32 5.15 -19.66 -2.48
C GLY A 32 3.94 -19.03 -3.17
N TRP A 33 4.16 -18.16 -4.15
CA TRP A 33 3.08 -17.61 -4.98
C TRP A 33 2.35 -18.67 -5.78
N LEU A 34 3.07 -19.51 -6.52
CA LEU A 34 2.45 -20.58 -7.30
C LEU A 34 1.65 -21.53 -6.41
N LEU A 35 2.21 -21.95 -5.27
CA LEU A 35 1.49 -22.80 -4.33
C LEU A 35 0.23 -22.13 -3.76
N ARG A 36 0.29 -20.83 -3.46
CA ARG A 36 -0.87 -20.05 -3.02
C ARG A 36 -1.97 -20.05 -4.08
N LEU A 37 -1.62 -19.73 -5.33
CA LEU A 37 -2.59 -19.64 -6.42
C LEU A 37 -3.23 -21.00 -6.72
N ASP A 38 -2.44 -22.08 -6.71
CA ASP A 38 -2.96 -23.44 -6.88
C ASP A 38 -3.93 -23.83 -5.75
N ALA A 39 -3.56 -23.59 -4.49
CA ALA A 39 -4.43 -23.85 -3.35
C ALA A 39 -5.74 -23.01 -3.38
N MET A 40 -5.68 -21.79 -3.93
CA MET A 40 -6.86 -20.95 -4.14
C MET A 40 -7.79 -21.52 -5.21
N LYS A 41 -7.25 -21.99 -6.35
CA LYS A 41 -8.03 -22.66 -7.40
C LYS A 41 -8.68 -23.95 -6.89
N GLU A 42 -7.94 -24.77 -6.15
CA GLU A 42 -8.45 -26.02 -5.58
C GLU A 42 -9.62 -25.79 -4.61
N ARG A 43 -9.56 -24.69 -3.85
CA ARG A 43 -10.65 -24.26 -2.96
C ARG A 43 -11.85 -23.66 -3.71
N GLY A 44 -11.67 -23.29 -4.99
CA GLY A 44 -12.68 -22.64 -5.81
C GLY A 44 -12.77 -21.12 -5.61
N ASP A 45 -11.69 -20.49 -5.17
CA ASP A 45 -11.63 -19.03 -5.06
C ASP A 45 -11.68 -18.40 -6.45
N LEU A 46 -12.44 -17.31 -6.59
CA LEU A 46 -12.64 -16.61 -7.87
C LEU A 46 -11.95 -15.24 -7.94
N TYR A 47 -11.31 -14.80 -6.85
CA TYR A 47 -10.70 -13.48 -6.76
C TYR A 47 -9.38 -13.53 -6.01
N LEU A 48 -8.53 -12.54 -6.28
CA LEU A 48 -7.28 -12.30 -5.59
C LEU A 48 -7.32 -10.90 -4.96
N ASP A 49 -7.02 -10.83 -3.66
CA ASP A 49 -7.07 -9.60 -2.88
C ASP A 49 -5.75 -8.79 -2.90
N ARG A 50 -4.65 -9.45 -3.27
CA ARG A 50 -3.28 -8.90 -3.23
C ARG A 50 -2.44 -9.44 -4.38
N TYR A 51 -1.64 -8.57 -4.97
CA TYR A 51 -0.81 -8.91 -6.12
C TYR A 51 0.68 -9.00 -5.73
N PRO A 52 1.48 -9.83 -6.42
CA PRO A 52 2.90 -9.93 -6.17
C PRO A 52 3.61 -8.62 -6.51
N ILE A 53 4.65 -8.29 -5.74
CA ILE A 53 5.63 -7.26 -6.13
C ILE A 53 6.67 -7.86 -7.09
N ALA A 54 6.87 -9.18 -7.06
CA ALA A 54 7.87 -9.86 -7.87
C ALA A 54 7.45 -9.99 -9.34
N ASP A 55 8.43 -9.86 -10.25
CA ASP A 55 8.24 -9.92 -11.69
C ASP A 55 8.53 -11.33 -12.22
N TYR A 56 7.65 -12.28 -11.90
CA TYR A 56 7.70 -13.65 -12.41
C TYR A 56 6.59 -13.86 -13.45
N PRO A 57 6.91 -13.98 -14.75
CA PRO A 57 5.90 -14.09 -15.80
C PRO A 57 4.87 -15.19 -15.55
N GLU A 58 5.32 -16.37 -15.10
CA GLU A 58 4.44 -17.49 -14.81
C GLU A 58 3.46 -17.25 -13.65
N VAL A 59 3.83 -16.42 -12.66
CA VAL A 59 2.92 -16.03 -11.58
C VAL A 59 1.87 -15.06 -12.11
N TRP A 60 2.29 -14.08 -12.92
CA TRP A 60 1.38 -13.11 -13.53
C TRP A 60 0.42 -13.74 -14.54
N ASP A 61 0.89 -14.71 -15.33
CA ASP A 61 0.06 -15.51 -16.21
C ASP A 61 -1.03 -16.25 -15.43
N ASP A 62 -0.66 -16.84 -14.29
CA ASP A 62 -1.58 -17.60 -13.46
C ASP A 62 -2.60 -16.72 -12.70
N ILE A 63 -2.20 -15.50 -12.35
CA ILE A 63 -3.09 -14.49 -11.76
C ILE A 63 -4.24 -14.13 -12.67
N THR A 64 -4.10 -14.24 -14.00
CA THR A 64 -5.18 -13.92 -14.95
C THR A 64 -6.47 -14.69 -14.65
N TYR A 65 -6.37 -15.90 -14.09
CA TYR A 65 -7.53 -16.68 -13.62
C TYR A 65 -8.42 -15.89 -12.65
N PHE A 66 -7.82 -15.04 -11.81
CA PHE A 66 -8.47 -14.25 -10.77
C PHE A 66 -8.77 -12.81 -11.17
N SER A 67 -8.52 -12.41 -12.43
CA SER A 67 -8.58 -10.99 -12.84
C SER A 67 -9.88 -10.57 -13.53
N TYR A 68 -10.83 -11.50 -13.71
CA TYR A 68 -12.04 -11.27 -14.52
C TYR A 68 -13.36 -11.31 -13.72
N TYR A 69 -13.31 -11.40 -12.39
CA TYR A 69 -14.52 -11.43 -11.57
C TYR A 69 -15.24 -10.07 -11.48
N VAL A 70 -14.56 -8.97 -11.82
CA VAL A 70 -15.10 -7.60 -11.87
C VAL A 70 -14.62 -6.91 -13.15
N GLU A 71 -15.53 -6.21 -13.82
CA GLU A 71 -15.22 -5.38 -14.99
C GLU A 71 -14.19 -4.30 -14.63
N GLY A 72 -13.16 -4.12 -15.48
CA GLY A 72 -12.11 -3.11 -15.26
C GLY A 72 -10.95 -3.57 -14.37
N LEU A 73 -11.02 -4.76 -13.76
CA LEU A 73 -9.96 -5.22 -12.85
C LEU A 73 -8.65 -5.49 -13.59
N ALA A 74 -8.69 -6.18 -14.74
CA ALA A 74 -7.49 -6.45 -15.53
C ALA A 74 -6.80 -5.15 -15.99
N GLU A 75 -7.59 -4.15 -16.36
CA GLU A 75 -7.12 -2.81 -16.72
C GLU A 75 -6.47 -2.11 -15.51
N ASN A 76 -7.08 -2.21 -14.32
CA ASN A 76 -6.50 -1.67 -13.09
C ASN A 76 -5.16 -2.36 -12.73
N ILE A 77 -5.05 -3.68 -12.91
CA ILE A 77 -3.80 -4.42 -12.69
C ILE A 77 -2.72 -3.94 -13.66
N ALA A 78 -3.06 -3.70 -14.94
CA ALA A 78 -2.12 -3.18 -15.94
C ALA A 78 -1.58 -1.78 -15.60
N LEU A 79 -2.24 -1.03 -14.70
CA LEU A 79 -1.79 0.27 -14.22
C LEU A 79 -0.87 0.19 -13.00
N LEU A 80 -0.65 -0.99 -12.39
CA LEU A 80 0.25 -1.13 -11.23
C LEU A 80 1.66 -0.55 -11.44
N PRO A 81 2.32 -0.67 -12.63
CA PRO A 81 3.62 -0.03 -12.87
C PRO A 81 3.60 1.50 -12.80
N GLN A 82 2.43 2.12 -12.96
CA GLN A 82 2.23 3.57 -12.83
C GLN A 82 1.87 3.99 -11.40
N GLY A 83 1.67 3.00 -10.52
CA GLY A 83 1.32 3.19 -9.12
C GLY A 83 2.34 4.04 -8.37
N LYS A 84 1.84 4.95 -7.54
CA LYS A 84 2.64 5.63 -6.52
C LYS A 84 2.36 4.96 -5.19
N PRO A 85 3.40 4.51 -4.46
CA PRO A 85 3.19 3.80 -3.20
C PRO A 85 2.48 4.70 -2.20
N ASP A 86 1.56 4.12 -1.45
CA ASP A 86 1.04 4.76 -0.26
C ASP A 86 2.15 4.85 0.81
N THR A 87 2.31 6.04 1.38
CA THR A 87 3.38 6.36 2.33
C THR A 87 2.92 6.27 3.78
N ASP A 88 1.63 6.05 4.03
CA ASP A 88 1.02 6.14 5.35
C ASP A 88 1.65 5.21 6.40
N LYS A 89 2.09 4.02 5.96
CA LYS A 89 2.65 3.00 6.86
C LYS A 89 4.11 3.24 7.27
N TRP A 90 4.87 4.06 6.54
CA TRP A 90 6.34 4.06 6.65
C TRP A 90 7.01 5.43 6.57
N LEU A 91 6.31 6.48 6.14
CA LEU A 91 6.86 7.84 6.13
C LEU A 91 6.51 8.55 7.45
N PRO A 92 7.49 8.81 8.34
CA PRO A 92 7.25 9.55 9.57
C PRO A 92 6.62 10.92 9.29
N GLY A 93 5.70 11.37 10.15
CA GLY A 93 4.99 12.64 9.99
C GLY A 93 3.82 12.63 9.01
N TYR A 94 3.72 11.66 8.10
CA TYR A 94 2.63 11.59 7.11
C TYR A 94 1.25 11.41 7.75
N LYS A 95 1.15 10.54 8.76
CA LYS A 95 -0.10 10.34 9.51
C LYS A 95 -0.53 11.60 10.27
N ALA A 96 0.44 12.29 10.91
CA ALA A 96 0.19 13.54 11.62
C ALA A 96 -0.33 14.64 10.67
N PHE A 97 0.17 14.67 9.44
CA PHE A 97 -0.35 15.56 8.39
C PHE A 97 -1.82 15.28 8.09
N TRP A 98 -2.22 14.03 7.88
CA TRP A 98 -3.63 13.72 7.61
C TRP A 98 -4.55 13.96 8.83
N GLU A 99 -4.04 13.75 10.04
CA GLU A 99 -4.73 14.13 11.28
C GLU A 99 -4.93 15.64 11.37
N TRP A 100 -3.91 16.43 11.02
CA TRP A 100 -4.02 17.89 10.93
C TRP A 100 -5.03 18.32 9.87
N VAL A 101 -4.99 17.74 8.66
CA VAL A 101 -5.93 18.05 7.56
C VAL A 101 -7.40 17.88 8.00
N GLY A 102 -7.67 16.81 8.76
CA GLY A 102 -9.03 16.43 9.17
C GLY A 102 -9.45 16.85 10.57
N ASN A 103 -8.63 17.60 11.32
CA ASN A 103 -9.00 18.01 12.67
C ASN A 103 -10.11 19.08 12.68
N ASP A 104 -10.72 19.30 13.84
CA ASP A 104 -11.83 20.26 14.00
C ASP A 104 -11.45 21.71 13.68
N GLU A 105 -10.16 22.07 13.78
CA GLU A 105 -9.68 23.44 13.52
C GLU A 105 -9.55 23.72 12.02
N ASN A 106 -9.05 22.73 11.26
CA ASN A 106 -8.77 22.89 9.83
C ASN A 106 -9.93 22.45 8.95
N ASP A 107 -10.57 21.32 9.30
CA ASP A 107 -11.74 20.71 8.66
C ASP A 107 -11.73 20.83 7.13
N TYR A 108 -10.60 20.49 6.49
CA TYR A 108 -10.47 20.66 5.05
C TYR A 108 -11.46 19.78 4.28
N TRP A 109 -11.83 18.61 4.81
CA TRP A 109 -12.78 17.71 4.15
C TRP A 109 -14.14 18.39 3.94
N THR A 110 -14.68 19.04 4.96
CA THR A 110 -15.93 19.80 4.84
C THR A 110 -15.73 21.02 3.96
N ARG A 111 -14.67 21.80 4.17
CA ARG A 111 -14.39 23.02 3.38
C ARG A 111 -14.24 22.72 1.88
N ILE A 112 -13.62 21.60 1.51
CA ILE A 112 -13.48 21.15 0.12
C ILE A 112 -14.85 20.74 -0.44
N ASN A 113 -15.60 19.92 0.30
CA ASN A 113 -16.92 19.43 -0.14
C ASN A 113 -17.93 20.57 -0.33
N GLU A 114 -17.84 21.62 0.49
CA GLU A 114 -18.71 22.80 0.42
C GLU A 114 -18.18 23.89 -0.52
N GLY A 115 -17.01 23.69 -1.13
CA GLY A 115 -16.39 24.67 -2.04
C GLY A 115 -15.90 25.95 -1.35
N LEU A 116 -15.67 25.89 -0.04
CA LEU A 116 -15.18 27.01 0.79
C LEU A 116 -13.67 27.24 0.65
N VAL A 117 -12.94 26.30 0.06
CA VAL A 117 -11.50 26.40 -0.23
C VAL A 117 -11.21 25.82 -1.61
N SER A 118 -10.31 26.46 -2.36
CA SER A 118 -9.92 25.99 -3.69
C SER A 118 -8.62 25.17 -3.63
N PRO A 119 -8.38 24.27 -4.61
CA PRO A 119 -7.13 23.53 -4.74
C PRO A 119 -5.88 24.41 -4.71
N GLU A 120 -5.93 25.58 -5.34
CA GLU A 120 -4.79 26.50 -5.40
C GLU A 120 -4.43 27.06 -4.02
N VAL A 121 -5.42 27.19 -3.13
CA VAL A 121 -5.23 27.66 -1.76
C VAL A 121 -4.70 26.55 -0.89
N PHE A 122 -5.41 25.41 -0.80
CA PHE A 122 -5.02 24.36 0.14
C PHE A 122 -3.77 23.61 -0.30
N ALA A 123 -3.46 23.51 -1.60
CA ALA A 123 -2.29 22.76 -2.06
C ALA A 123 -0.97 23.34 -1.55
N SER A 124 -0.79 24.66 -1.61
CA SER A 124 0.42 25.34 -1.13
C SER A 124 0.57 25.21 0.40
N GLU A 125 -0.54 25.34 1.12
CA GLU A 125 -0.57 25.20 2.57
C GLU A 125 -0.26 23.76 3.00
N TRP A 126 -0.89 22.78 2.35
CA TRP A 126 -0.65 21.36 2.59
C TRP A 126 0.78 20.97 2.27
N GLU A 127 1.35 21.45 1.15
CA GLU A 127 2.75 21.23 0.80
C GLU A 127 3.69 21.77 1.89
N THR A 128 3.41 22.96 2.41
CA THR A 128 4.20 23.53 3.51
C THR A 128 4.07 22.68 4.76
N GLN A 129 2.85 22.32 5.17
CA GLN A 129 2.60 21.59 6.42
C GLN A 129 3.13 20.16 6.38
N ILE A 130 2.95 19.43 5.28
CA ILE A 130 3.45 18.06 5.16
C ILE A 130 4.98 18.03 5.23
N ASN A 131 5.67 18.99 4.60
CA ASN A 131 7.12 19.10 4.68
C ASN A 131 7.60 19.40 6.09
N LEU A 132 6.94 20.32 6.80
CA LEU A 132 7.26 20.65 8.20
C LEU A 132 7.11 19.42 9.11
N MET A 133 6.00 18.69 9.00
CA MET A 133 5.73 17.53 9.86
C MET A 133 6.64 16.34 9.57
N ILE A 134 6.96 16.08 8.29
CA ILE A 134 7.93 15.06 7.92
C ILE A 134 9.31 15.42 8.48
N GLN A 135 9.75 16.67 8.32
CA GLN A 135 11.06 17.10 8.82
C GLN A 135 11.15 16.97 10.34
N ALA A 136 10.15 17.45 11.08
CA ALA A 136 10.10 17.33 12.53
C ALA A 136 10.16 15.85 12.98
N ALA A 137 9.39 14.97 12.36
CA ALA A 137 9.36 13.55 12.72
C ALA A 137 10.70 12.83 12.42
N ILE A 138 11.40 13.23 11.35
CA ILE A 138 12.73 12.69 11.05
C ILE A 138 13.75 13.16 12.09
N GLU A 139 13.73 14.42 12.49
CA GLU A 139 14.63 14.98 13.50
C GLU A 139 14.44 14.34 14.89
N GLU A 140 13.20 14.03 15.28
CA GLU A 140 12.90 13.34 16.55
C GLU A 140 13.33 11.86 16.58
N SER A 141 13.50 11.25 15.41
CA SER A 141 13.85 9.83 15.27
C SER A 141 15.36 9.56 15.20
N GLN A 142 16.20 10.61 15.26
CA GLN A 142 17.66 10.54 15.25
C GLN A 142 18.25 10.58 16.67
#